data_AF-A0A3D0KIU2-F1
#
_entry.id   AF-A0A3D0KIU2-F1
#
_cell.length_a   1.000
_cell.length_b   1.000
_cell.length_c   1.000
_cell.angle_alpha   90.00
_cell.angle_beta   90.00
_cell.angle_gamma   90.00
#
_symmetry.space_group_name_H-M   'P 1'
#
loop_
_entity.id
_entity.type
_entity.pdbx_description
1 polymer ?
#
loop_
_entity_poly.entity_id
_entity_poly.type
_entity_poly.pdbx_seq_one_letter_code
_entity_poly.pdbx_strand_id
1 'polypeptide(L)'
;MRKSVWAISGRGCRCRFMGAYVSFDENDQLVSEQEYKAITKGFNLEKNDVLLTVVGSLGRSALFEGEKVAFQRSVAFLKPDKKNISSRFLYHAIRHEAFQQQLLKSSNATAQAGIYLGELAKCLIPNIKAKEQDLIVKILDTLDTQLRQTEAIIAKLQQVKQGLLQDLLTRGIDASGKLRPPWEKAPELYKDSPLGWIPKEWEWNSLASKVEFPTGQVDPRIFPYREWILVAPDHIESKTGRLLNKCDATSQSAISGKYIFQPGDVIYSKIRPYLRKAVLANFQGLCSADAYPLRPLTGIVPEYLLAVILGEHFSRFAESVSMRSGFPKINRAEMSEFSTAWPQAEEQEKIASIIKDSNEKLAMEERLLEKLKKQKIGLMDDLLTGRVRVTNLIGQQRAS
;
A
#
# COMPACT_ATOMS: atom_id res chain seq x y z
N MET A 1 -35.94 -18.65 -10.40
CA MET A 1 -35.22 -19.55 -9.48
C MET A 1 -33.71 -19.40 -9.70
N ARG A 2 -33.03 -18.56 -8.91
CA ARG A 2 -31.55 -18.45 -8.94
C ARG A 2 -30.97 -19.64 -8.18
N LYS A 3 -30.57 -20.69 -8.88
CA LYS A 3 -30.00 -21.91 -8.28
C LYS A 3 -28.47 -21.83 -8.25
N SER A 4 -27.92 -21.84 -7.03
CA SER A 4 -26.52 -22.08 -6.61
C SER A 4 -25.53 -20.91 -6.64
N VAL A 5 -25.02 -20.50 -5.46
CA VAL A 5 -24.06 -19.40 -5.23
C VAL A 5 -23.11 -19.78 -4.08
N TRP A 6 -22.08 -20.61 -4.32
CA TRP A 6 -21.14 -21.07 -3.28
C TRP A 6 -19.70 -21.00 -3.78
N ALA A 7 -18.76 -20.47 -2.99
CA ALA A 7 -17.36 -20.33 -3.40
C ALA A 7 -16.53 -21.60 -3.10
N ILE A 8 -15.69 -22.02 -4.05
CA ILE A 8 -14.61 -22.97 -3.88
C ILE A 8 -13.30 -22.22 -3.71
N SER A 9 -12.56 -22.60 -2.66
CA SER A 9 -11.20 -22.14 -2.46
C SER A 9 -10.24 -23.30 -2.80
N GLY A 10 -9.80 -23.44 -4.06
CA GLY A 10 -8.77 -24.40 -4.44
C GLY A 10 -8.59 -24.68 -5.95
N ARG A 11 -7.31 -24.87 -6.34
CA ARG A 11 -6.66 -24.87 -7.68
C ARG A 11 -6.89 -23.60 -8.50
N GLY A 12 -5.85 -22.75 -8.57
CA GLY A 12 -5.89 -21.44 -9.25
C GLY A 12 -6.52 -20.32 -8.43
N CYS A 13 -7.51 -20.63 -7.59
CA CYS A 13 -8.04 -19.70 -6.58
C CYS A 13 -7.04 -19.51 -5.43
N ARG A 14 -6.55 -18.28 -5.24
CA ARG A 14 -5.75 -17.90 -4.08
C ARG A 14 -6.73 -17.67 -2.92
N CYS A 15 -6.94 -18.67 -2.05
CA CYS A 15 -7.66 -18.45 -0.80
C CYS A 15 -7.01 -17.26 -0.07
N ARG A 16 -7.71 -16.13 -0.02
CA ARG A 16 -7.20 -14.90 0.60
C ARG A 16 -7.67 -14.87 2.03
N PHE A 17 -6.83 -15.39 2.91
CA PHE A 17 -6.93 -15.08 4.32
C PHE A 17 -6.49 -13.62 4.52
N MET A 18 -7.44 -12.74 4.81
CA MET A 18 -7.18 -11.34 5.18
C MET A 18 -7.22 -11.23 6.70
N GLY A 19 -6.05 -11.31 7.34
CA GLY A 19 -5.95 -11.31 8.79
C GLY A 19 -6.53 -12.58 9.42
N ALA A 20 -7.66 -12.45 10.11
CA ALA A 20 -8.37 -13.54 10.79
C ALA A 20 -9.54 -14.13 9.99
N TYR A 21 -9.83 -13.62 8.80
CA TYR A 21 -11.05 -13.96 8.06
C TYR A 21 -10.75 -14.45 6.65
N VAL A 22 -11.71 -15.21 6.10
CA VAL A 22 -11.72 -15.60 4.69
C VAL A 22 -12.34 -14.47 3.88
N SER A 23 -11.64 -13.99 2.86
CA SER A 23 -12.15 -12.97 1.93
C SER A 23 -12.41 -13.58 0.56
N PHE A 24 -13.51 -13.16 -0.06
CA PHE A 24 -13.96 -13.60 -1.38
C PHE A 24 -14.13 -12.39 -2.32
N ASP A 25 -13.80 -12.54 -3.59
CA ASP A 25 -14.11 -11.55 -4.63
C ASP A 25 -14.70 -12.19 -5.90
N GLU A 26 -14.92 -11.35 -6.91
CA GLU A 26 -15.54 -11.73 -8.19
C GLU A 26 -14.76 -12.77 -9.01
N ASN A 27 -13.50 -13.04 -8.66
CA ASN A 27 -12.66 -14.02 -9.34
C ASN A 27 -12.68 -15.40 -8.68
N ASP A 28 -13.36 -15.56 -7.54
CA ASP A 28 -13.44 -16.85 -6.85
C ASP A 28 -14.41 -17.81 -7.58
N GLN A 29 -14.01 -19.08 -7.68
CA GLN A 29 -14.77 -20.09 -8.39
C GLN A 29 -16.08 -20.40 -7.66
N LEU A 30 -17.21 -20.35 -8.37
CA LEU A 30 -18.51 -20.74 -7.84
C LEU A 30 -18.85 -22.19 -8.21
N VAL A 31 -19.55 -22.91 -7.32
CA VAL A 31 -20.03 -24.27 -7.56
C VAL A 31 -21.50 -24.48 -7.26
N SER A 32 -22.03 -25.54 -7.86
CA SER A 32 -23.40 -25.97 -7.64
C SER A 32 -23.62 -26.48 -6.20
N GLU A 33 -24.88 -26.50 -5.75
CA GLU A 33 -25.24 -27.06 -4.44
C GLU A 33 -24.90 -28.55 -4.33
N GLN A 34 -24.99 -29.29 -5.45
CA GLN A 34 -24.64 -30.71 -5.49
C GLN A 34 -23.14 -30.93 -5.29
N GLU A 35 -22.29 -30.15 -5.97
CA GLU A 35 -20.84 -30.18 -5.80
C GLU A 35 -20.42 -29.74 -4.40
N TYR A 36 -21.04 -28.67 -3.87
CA TYR A 36 -20.81 -28.24 -2.49
C TYR A 36 -21.09 -29.36 -1.49
N LYS A 37 -22.24 -30.03 -1.61
CA LYS A 37 -22.59 -31.18 -0.76
C LYS A 37 -21.63 -32.35 -0.94
N ALA A 38 -21.17 -32.61 -2.17
CA ALA A 38 -20.23 -33.68 -2.45
C ALA A 38 -18.85 -33.43 -1.80
N ILE A 39 -18.34 -32.18 -1.89
CA ILE A 39 -17.04 -31.80 -1.32
C ILE A 39 -17.09 -31.80 0.20
N THR A 40 -18.16 -31.23 0.78
CA THR A 40 -18.32 -31.10 2.24
C THR A 40 -18.79 -32.37 2.93
N LYS A 41 -19.21 -33.42 2.19
CA LYS A 41 -19.71 -34.69 2.76
C LYS A 41 -18.77 -35.32 3.79
N GLY A 42 -17.46 -35.12 3.64
CA GLY A 42 -16.44 -35.71 4.50
C GLY A 42 -16.03 -34.87 5.71
N PHE A 43 -16.54 -33.65 5.88
CA PHE A 43 -16.13 -32.76 6.97
C PHE A 43 -17.24 -31.81 7.42
N ASN A 44 -17.33 -31.58 8.72
CA ASN A 44 -18.26 -30.62 9.31
C ASN A 44 -17.49 -29.40 9.80
N LEU A 45 -17.72 -28.21 9.22
CA LEU A 45 -17.13 -26.96 9.68
C LEU A 45 -18.08 -26.23 10.63
N GLU A 46 -17.57 -25.85 11.80
CA GLU A 46 -18.31 -25.09 12.81
C GLU A 46 -17.73 -23.69 12.94
N LYS A 47 -18.58 -22.72 13.24
CA LYS A 47 -18.14 -21.37 13.55
C LYS A 47 -17.04 -21.40 14.63
N ASN A 48 -15.96 -20.65 14.39
CA ASN A 48 -14.69 -20.63 15.11
C ASN A 48 -13.76 -21.84 14.89
N ASP A 49 -14.00 -22.73 13.95
CA ASP A 49 -12.96 -23.67 13.53
C ASP A 49 -11.75 -22.91 12.96
N VAL A 50 -10.54 -23.39 13.23
CA VAL A 50 -9.32 -22.73 12.78
C VAL A 50 -8.90 -23.33 11.44
N LEU A 51 -8.82 -22.49 10.42
CA LEU A 51 -8.38 -22.84 9.08
C LEU A 51 -6.87 -22.59 8.96
N LEU A 52 -6.14 -23.50 8.31
CA LEU A 52 -4.70 -23.37 8.07
C LEU A 52 -4.36 -23.83 6.64
N THR A 53 -3.69 -23.00 5.84
CA THR A 53 -3.13 -23.47 4.57
C THR A 53 -1.99 -24.45 4.81
N VAL A 54 -2.09 -25.62 4.20
CA VAL A 54 -1.11 -26.71 4.30
C VAL A 54 -0.42 -27.02 2.96
N VAL A 55 -0.84 -26.39 1.86
CA VAL A 55 -0.20 -26.49 0.54
C VAL A 55 -0.16 -25.12 -0.12
N GLY A 56 0.96 -24.78 -0.77
CA GLY A 56 1.15 -23.49 -1.45
C GLY A 56 1.62 -22.41 -0.47
N SER A 57 0.79 -21.42 -0.17
CA SER A 57 1.11 -20.37 0.82
C SER A 57 0.95 -20.92 2.25
N LEU A 58 1.84 -21.83 2.65
CA LEU A 58 1.85 -22.53 3.94
C LEU A 58 1.73 -21.55 5.13
N GLY A 59 0.95 -21.92 6.14
CA GLY A 59 0.94 -21.22 7.43
C GLY A 59 -0.06 -20.08 7.57
N ARG A 60 -0.76 -19.68 6.51
CA ARG A 60 -1.84 -18.68 6.61
C ARG A 60 -3.04 -19.29 7.31
N SER A 61 -3.65 -18.52 8.20
CA SER A 61 -4.76 -18.99 9.02
C SER A 61 -5.90 -17.99 9.15
N ALA A 62 -7.09 -18.52 9.42
CA ALA A 62 -8.31 -17.75 9.71
C ALA A 62 -9.23 -18.51 10.68
N LEU A 63 -10.17 -17.78 11.28
CA LEU A 63 -11.31 -18.36 11.99
C LEU A 63 -12.48 -18.46 11.00
N PHE A 64 -13.14 -19.61 10.98
CA PHE A 64 -14.34 -19.81 10.16
C PHE A 64 -15.54 -19.10 10.80
N GLU A 65 -16.27 -18.26 10.05
CA GLU A 65 -17.41 -17.48 10.60
C GLU A 65 -18.77 -18.11 10.29
N GLY A 66 -18.80 -19.23 9.55
CA GLY A 66 -20.03 -19.95 9.19
C GLY A 66 -20.48 -19.70 7.76
N GLU A 67 -19.63 -19.13 6.91
CA GLU A 67 -19.90 -18.92 5.49
C GLU A 67 -20.04 -20.26 4.76
N LYS A 68 -20.91 -20.33 3.76
CA LYS A 68 -21.07 -21.55 2.96
C LYS A 68 -19.97 -21.61 1.88
N VAL A 69 -18.82 -22.13 2.29
CA VAL A 69 -17.61 -22.30 1.47
C VAL A 69 -17.16 -23.76 1.47
N ALA A 70 -16.58 -24.21 0.36
CA ALA A 70 -15.95 -25.52 0.25
C ALA A 70 -14.44 -25.33 0.04
N PHE A 71 -13.63 -25.95 0.90
CA PHE A 71 -12.17 -25.95 0.75
C PHE A 71 -11.70 -27.24 0.07
N GLN A 72 -10.67 -27.12 -0.77
CA GLN A 72 -9.96 -28.29 -1.29
C GLN A 72 -8.85 -28.74 -0.31
N ARG A 73 -8.08 -29.77 -0.69
CA ARG A 73 -7.02 -30.41 0.10
C ARG A 73 -5.87 -29.49 0.55
N SER A 74 -5.85 -28.23 0.13
CA SER A 74 -4.83 -27.24 0.48
C SER A 74 -5.06 -26.53 1.81
N VAL A 75 -6.22 -26.74 2.46
CA VAL A 75 -6.56 -26.15 3.76
C VAL A 75 -6.88 -27.26 4.76
N ALA A 76 -6.21 -27.24 5.91
CA ALA A 76 -6.51 -28.07 7.06
C ALA A 76 -7.50 -27.36 7.98
N PHE A 77 -8.38 -28.16 8.60
CA PHE A 77 -9.33 -27.69 9.61
C PHE A 77 -8.85 -28.19 10.97
N LEU A 78 -8.47 -27.24 11.82
CA LEU A 78 -7.96 -27.51 13.15
C LEU A 78 -9.07 -27.28 14.17
N LYS A 79 -9.52 -28.38 14.77
CA LYS A 79 -10.52 -28.38 15.84
C LYS A 79 -9.82 -28.68 17.16
N PRO A 80 -9.60 -27.69 18.04
CA PRO A 80 -8.99 -27.96 19.33
C PRO A 80 -9.95 -28.75 20.22
N ASP A 81 -9.38 -29.50 21.17
CA ASP A 81 -10.15 -29.97 22.33
C ASP A 81 -10.59 -28.75 23.15
N LYS A 82 -11.88 -28.39 22.98
CA LYS A 82 -12.50 -27.19 23.57
C LYS A 82 -12.40 -27.15 25.10
N LYS A 83 -12.11 -28.28 25.77
CA LYS A 83 -11.89 -28.32 27.23
C LYS A 83 -10.55 -27.69 27.63
N ASN A 84 -9.55 -27.83 26.77
CA ASN A 84 -8.17 -27.49 27.08
C ASN A 84 -7.69 -26.26 26.30
N ILE A 85 -8.17 -26.06 25.07
CA ILE A 85 -7.68 -25.01 24.17
C ILE A 85 -8.86 -24.33 23.47
N SER A 86 -8.95 -23.00 23.57
CA SER A 86 -9.93 -22.23 22.81
C SER A 86 -9.46 -22.07 21.35
N SER A 87 -10.40 -22.08 20.39
CA SER A 87 -10.06 -21.89 18.98
C SER A 87 -9.38 -20.56 18.70
N ARG A 88 -9.77 -19.49 19.40
CA ARG A 88 -9.11 -18.19 19.25
C ARG A 88 -7.68 -18.19 19.79
N PHE A 89 -7.43 -18.90 20.89
CA PHE A 89 -6.06 -19.09 21.38
C PHE A 89 -5.23 -19.88 20.38
N LEU A 90 -5.76 -20.99 19.86
CA LEU A 90 -5.10 -21.78 18.82
C LEU A 90 -4.78 -20.92 17.58
N TYR A 91 -5.73 -20.09 17.15
CA TYR A 91 -5.53 -19.14 16.04
C TYR A 91 -4.32 -18.22 16.26
N HIS A 92 -4.16 -17.65 17.45
CA HIS A 92 -2.99 -16.81 17.77
C HIS A 92 -1.71 -17.64 17.90
N ALA A 93 -1.78 -18.80 18.55
CA ALA A 93 -0.64 -19.70 18.76
C ALA A 93 -0.02 -20.17 17.45
N ILE A 94 -0.84 -20.58 16.47
CA ILE A 94 -0.31 -21.05 15.18
C ILE A 94 0.28 -19.93 14.33
N ARG A 95 -0.09 -18.66 14.58
CA ARG A 95 0.47 -17.50 13.88
C ARG A 95 1.76 -16.99 14.49
N HIS A 96 2.10 -17.44 15.68
CA HIS A 96 3.36 -17.11 16.32
C HIS A 96 4.52 -17.68 15.51
N GLU A 97 5.64 -16.95 15.48
CA GLU A 97 6.82 -17.33 14.70
C GLU A 97 7.31 -18.74 15.05
N ALA A 98 7.31 -19.12 16.33
CA ALA A 98 7.74 -20.45 16.75
C ALA A 98 6.92 -21.59 16.12
N PHE A 99 5.62 -21.42 15.88
CA PHE A 99 4.82 -22.43 15.19
C PHE A 99 5.07 -22.40 13.68
N GLN A 100 5.17 -21.21 13.09
CA GLN A 100 5.46 -21.05 11.66
C GLN A 100 6.81 -21.66 11.28
N GLN A 101 7.83 -21.54 12.13
CA GLN A 101 9.12 -22.18 11.94
C GLN A 101 9.05 -23.71 12.03
N GLN A 102 8.19 -24.26 12.90
CA GLN A 102 7.94 -25.71 12.95
C GLN A 102 7.29 -26.19 11.64
N LEU A 103 6.27 -25.46 11.14
CA LEU A 103 5.63 -25.79 9.86
C LEU A 103 6.61 -25.82 8.70
N LEU A 104 7.50 -24.81 8.61
CA LEU A 104 8.49 -24.72 7.54
C LEU A 104 9.49 -25.88 7.59
N LYS A 105 9.99 -26.23 8.78
CA LYS A 105 10.91 -27.36 8.99
C LYS A 105 10.27 -28.71 8.66
N SER A 106 8.98 -28.85 8.92
CA SER A 106 8.20 -30.06 8.64
C SER A 106 7.65 -30.12 7.20
N SER A 107 7.95 -29.13 6.35
CA SER A 107 7.48 -29.09 4.97
C SER A 107 8.41 -29.87 4.04
N ASN A 108 7.84 -30.64 3.10
CA ASN A 108 8.60 -31.39 2.11
C ASN A 108 8.91 -30.48 0.91
N ALA A 109 10.12 -29.90 0.87
CA ALA A 109 10.51 -28.95 -0.17
C ALA A 109 11.18 -29.65 -1.37
N THR A 110 10.39 -30.07 -2.36
CA THR A 110 10.94 -30.49 -3.68
C THR A 110 10.30 -29.82 -4.89
N ALA A 111 9.10 -29.22 -4.82
CA ALA A 111 8.58 -28.32 -5.87
C ALA A 111 7.36 -27.48 -5.44
N GLN A 112 6.47 -28.02 -4.62
CA GLN A 112 5.33 -27.30 -4.04
C GLN A 112 5.37 -27.48 -2.52
N ALA A 113 5.63 -26.40 -1.78
CA ALA A 113 5.66 -26.45 -0.32
C ALA A 113 4.33 -26.97 0.22
N GLY A 114 4.39 -28.04 1.00
CA GLY A 114 3.23 -28.63 1.64
C GLY A 114 3.61 -29.45 2.87
N ILE A 115 2.65 -29.57 3.79
CA ILE A 115 2.78 -30.36 5.02
C ILE A 115 1.68 -31.43 5.06
N TYR A 116 2.06 -32.66 5.37
CA TYR A 116 1.11 -33.74 5.61
C TYR A 116 0.46 -33.58 6.98
N LEU A 117 -0.81 -33.94 7.13
CA LEU A 117 -1.56 -33.81 8.40
C LEU A 117 -0.88 -34.55 9.57
N GLY A 118 -0.22 -35.67 9.31
CA GLY A 118 0.54 -36.41 10.32
C GLY A 118 1.75 -35.65 10.86
N GLU A 119 2.43 -34.87 10.02
CA GLU A 119 3.54 -33.99 10.46
C GLU A 119 3.00 -32.74 11.15
N LEU A 120 1.91 -32.16 10.65
CA LEU A 120 1.22 -31.05 11.28
C LEU A 120 0.76 -31.38 12.72
N ALA A 121 0.29 -32.61 12.93
CA ALA A 121 -0.15 -33.09 14.25
C ALA A 121 1.01 -33.18 15.28
N LYS A 122 2.27 -33.19 14.84
CA LYS A 122 3.45 -33.19 15.71
C LYS A 122 3.90 -31.78 16.10
N CYS A 123 3.38 -30.74 15.45
CA CYS A 123 3.72 -29.35 15.79
C CYS A 123 3.22 -29.01 17.19
N LEU A 124 4.11 -28.41 17.98
CA LEU A 124 3.85 -28.03 19.36
C LEU A 124 3.24 -26.63 19.42
N ILE A 125 2.26 -26.49 20.30
CA ILE A 125 1.65 -25.22 20.68
C ILE A 125 1.84 -24.97 22.18
N PRO A 126 1.84 -23.70 22.63
CA PRO A 126 1.99 -23.40 24.05
C PRO A 126 0.88 -24.02 24.91
N ASN A 127 1.27 -24.62 26.03
CA ASN A 127 0.34 -25.17 27.01
C ASN A 127 0.04 -24.13 28.10
N ILE A 128 -0.97 -23.30 27.85
CA ILE A 128 -1.43 -22.23 28.75
C ILE A 128 -2.77 -22.62 29.37
N LYS A 129 -3.01 -22.28 30.65
CA LYS A 129 -4.28 -22.62 31.33
C LYS A 129 -5.45 -21.86 30.71
N ALA A 130 -6.61 -22.48 30.61
CA ALA A 130 -7.81 -21.91 29.95
C ALA A 130 -8.13 -20.46 30.37
N LYS A 131 -8.13 -20.14 31.67
CA LYS A 131 -8.39 -18.77 32.15
C LYS A 131 -7.38 -17.73 31.65
N GLU A 132 -6.11 -18.13 31.50
CA GLU A 132 -5.06 -17.25 30.98
C GLU A 132 -5.17 -17.12 29.46
N GLN A 133 -5.57 -18.18 28.75
CA GLN A 133 -5.83 -18.13 27.31
C GLN A 133 -6.88 -17.06 26.98
N ASP A 134 -8.00 -16.98 27.72
CA ASP A 134 -9.06 -16.01 27.46
C ASP A 134 -8.56 -14.55 27.56
N LEU A 135 -7.70 -14.27 28.53
CA LEU A 135 -7.12 -12.94 28.71
C LEU A 135 -6.11 -12.61 27.60
N ILE A 136 -5.25 -13.56 27.24
CA ILE A 136 -4.31 -13.41 26.12
C ILE A 136 -5.08 -13.13 24.83
N VAL A 137 -6.10 -13.94 24.54
CA VAL A 137 -6.97 -13.78 23.36
C VAL A 137 -7.60 -12.39 23.36
N LYS A 138 -8.15 -11.93 24.48
CA LYS A 138 -8.75 -10.59 24.56
C LYS A 138 -7.76 -9.48 24.21
N ILE A 139 -6.52 -9.56 24.70
CA ILE A 139 -5.46 -8.58 24.42
C ILE A 139 -5.09 -8.61 22.93
N LEU A 140 -4.82 -9.80 22.38
CA LEU A 140 -4.39 -9.95 20.99
C LEU A 140 -5.51 -9.60 19.98
N ASP A 141 -6.76 -9.96 20.27
CA ASP A 141 -7.92 -9.61 19.45
C ASP A 141 -8.19 -8.10 19.43
N THR A 142 -7.91 -7.40 20.54
CA THR A 142 -8.02 -5.94 20.61
C THR A 142 -7.02 -5.29 19.66
N LEU A 143 -5.78 -5.77 19.64
CA LEU A 143 -4.75 -5.29 18.70
C LEU A 143 -5.09 -5.63 17.25
N ASP A 144 -5.60 -6.82 16.98
CA ASP A 144 -6.05 -7.18 15.62
C ASP A 144 -7.20 -6.33 15.13
N THR A 145 -8.09 -5.92 16.04
CA THR A 145 -9.17 -5.00 15.70
C THR A 145 -8.63 -3.60 15.38
N GLN A 146 -7.69 -3.10 16.18
CA GLN A 146 -7.03 -1.81 15.91
C GLN A 146 -6.25 -1.83 14.59
N LEU A 147 -5.47 -2.88 14.33
CA LEU A 147 -4.73 -3.05 13.07
C LEU A 147 -5.66 -2.97 11.85
N ARG A 148 -6.76 -3.74 11.86
CA ARG A 148 -7.74 -3.72 10.76
C ARG A 148 -8.41 -2.36 10.59
N GLN A 149 -8.75 -1.69 11.67
CA GLN A 149 -9.35 -0.36 11.62
C GLN A 149 -8.37 0.66 11.02
N THR A 150 -7.11 0.65 11.43
CA THR A 150 -6.07 1.53 10.89
C THR A 150 -5.82 1.23 9.40
N GLU A 151 -5.75 -0.05 8.99
CA GLU A 151 -5.63 -0.43 7.57
C GLU A 151 -6.80 0.09 6.73
N ALA A 152 -8.03 -0.01 7.25
CA ALA A 152 -9.22 0.53 6.59
C ALA A 152 -9.21 2.07 6.50
N ILE A 153 -8.74 2.75 7.55
CA ILE A 153 -8.55 4.21 7.54
C ILE A 153 -7.53 4.62 6.48
N ILE A 154 -6.38 3.94 6.40
CA ILE A 154 -5.34 4.19 5.38
C ILE A 154 -5.91 4.02 3.98
N ALA A 155 -6.61 2.91 3.72
CA ALA A 155 -7.22 2.65 2.41
C ALA A 155 -8.23 3.76 2.02
N LYS A 156 -9.08 4.17 2.98
CA LYS A 156 -10.04 5.27 2.78
C LYS A 156 -9.33 6.60 2.52
N LEU A 157 -8.28 6.92 3.28
CA LEU A 157 -7.49 8.15 3.09
C LEU A 157 -6.80 8.17 1.73
N GLN A 158 -6.26 7.04 1.27
CA GLN A 158 -5.67 6.92 -0.07
C GLN A 158 -6.71 7.18 -1.17
N GLN A 159 -7.90 6.61 -1.06
CA GLN A 159 -8.99 6.83 -2.02
C GLN A 159 -9.46 8.29 -2.01
N VAL A 160 -9.69 8.88 -0.83
CA VAL A 160 -10.09 10.28 -0.68
C VAL A 160 -9.02 11.21 -1.23
N LYS A 161 -7.74 10.96 -0.95
CA LYS A 161 -6.61 11.73 -1.48
C LYS A 161 -6.59 11.73 -3.01
N GLN A 162 -6.81 10.58 -3.65
CA GLN A 162 -6.80 10.48 -5.11
C GLN A 162 -7.92 11.35 -5.72
N GLY A 163 -9.14 11.27 -5.17
CA GLY A 163 -10.26 12.11 -5.61
C GLY A 163 -10.01 13.60 -5.33
N LEU A 164 -9.51 13.92 -4.14
CA LEU A 164 -9.20 15.30 -3.74
C LEU A 164 -8.12 15.92 -4.63
N LEU A 165 -7.05 15.20 -4.97
CA LEU A 165 -6.01 15.70 -5.86
C LEU A 165 -6.57 16.01 -7.25
N GLN A 166 -7.38 15.11 -7.80
CA GLN A 166 -8.06 15.34 -9.09
C GLN A 166 -8.95 16.58 -9.04
N ASP A 167 -9.74 16.72 -7.99
CA ASP A 167 -10.64 17.84 -7.81
C ASP A 167 -9.89 19.16 -7.63
N LEU A 168 -8.82 19.20 -6.83
CA LEU A 168 -8.01 20.40 -6.62
C LEU A 168 -7.32 20.85 -7.90
N LEU A 169 -6.82 19.92 -8.72
CA LEU A 169 -6.14 20.23 -9.98
C LEU A 169 -7.09 20.57 -11.15
N THR A 170 -8.40 20.41 -10.98
CA THR A 170 -9.41 20.70 -12.03
C THR A 170 -10.36 21.82 -11.64
N ARG A 171 -10.74 21.90 -10.37
CA ARG A 171 -11.71 22.88 -9.84
C ARG A 171 -11.06 23.96 -9.00
N GLY A 172 -9.88 23.69 -8.45
CA GLY A 172 -9.22 24.59 -7.49
C GLY A 172 -10.07 24.88 -6.26
N ILE A 173 -9.77 25.98 -5.60
CA ILE A 173 -10.43 26.42 -4.37
C ILE A 173 -10.93 27.86 -4.49
N ASP A 174 -12.02 28.18 -3.80
CA ASP A 174 -12.52 29.55 -3.68
C ASP A 174 -11.65 30.42 -2.75
N ALA A 175 -12.01 31.70 -2.63
CA ALA A 175 -11.30 32.65 -1.77
C ALA A 175 -11.25 32.24 -0.29
N SER A 176 -12.19 31.39 0.17
CA SER A 176 -12.23 30.87 1.54
C SER A 176 -11.34 29.62 1.73
N GLY A 177 -10.71 29.14 0.66
CA GLY A 177 -9.89 27.93 0.65
C GLY A 177 -10.70 26.63 0.54
N LYS A 178 -12.00 26.71 0.19
CA LYS A 178 -12.85 25.54 -0.01
C LYS A 178 -12.88 25.13 -1.47
N LEU A 179 -12.99 23.84 -1.71
CA LEU A 179 -13.08 23.26 -3.04
C LEU A 179 -14.27 23.84 -3.82
N ARG A 180 -14.04 24.38 -5.03
CA ARG A 180 -15.12 24.94 -5.85
C ARG A 180 -16.13 23.82 -6.22
N PRO A 181 -17.45 24.11 -6.26
CA PRO A 181 -18.45 23.14 -6.71
C PRO A 181 -18.19 22.71 -8.18
N PRO A 182 -18.64 21.52 -8.61
CA PRO A 182 -18.52 21.11 -10.02
C PRO A 182 -19.18 22.12 -10.96
N TRP A 183 -18.67 22.25 -12.18
CA TRP A 183 -19.15 23.21 -13.17
C TRP A 183 -20.63 23.00 -13.53
N GLU A 184 -21.16 21.77 -13.42
CA GLU A 184 -22.58 21.48 -13.65
C GLU A 184 -23.51 22.16 -12.63
N LYS A 185 -22.99 22.47 -11.43
CA LYS A 185 -23.74 23.12 -10.35
C LYS A 185 -23.53 24.63 -10.28
N ALA A 186 -22.39 25.11 -10.77
CA ALA A 186 -21.99 26.52 -10.71
C ALA A 186 -21.20 26.92 -11.97
N PRO A 187 -21.80 26.84 -13.17
CA PRO A 187 -21.11 27.08 -14.44
C PRO A 187 -20.54 28.50 -14.54
N GLU A 188 -21.10 29.46 -13.79
CA GLU A 188 -20.63 30.83 -13.69
C GLU A 188 -19.22 30.98 -13.08
N LEU A 189 -18.67 29.95 -12.43
CA LEU A 189 -17.30 29.95 -11.90
C LEU A 189 -16.27 29.41 -12.90
N TYR A 190 -16.73 28.92 -14.05
CA TYR A 190 -15.89 28.23 -15.03
C TYR A 190 -15.92 28.92 -16.40
N LYS A 191 -14.88 28.67 -17.20
CA LYS A 191 -14.80 29.01 -18.63
C LYS A 191 -14.47 27.76 -19.44
N ASP A 192 -14.94 27.75 -20.68
CA ASP A 192 -14.59 26.70 -21.64
C ASP A 192 -13.12 26.84 -22.07
N SER A 193 -12.46 25.71 -22.34
CA SER A 193 -11.06 25.65 -22.78
C SER A 193 -10.79 24.34 -23.53
N PRO A 194 -9.66 24.22 -24.25
CA PRO A 194 -9.25 22.96 -24.85
C PRO A 194 -9.05 21.82 -23.84
N LEU A 195 -8.93 22.12 -22.55
CA LEU A 195 -8.81 21.14 -21.46
C LEU A 195 -10.17 20.78 -20.83
N GLY A 196 -11.27 21.30 -21.38
CA GLY A 196 -12.60 21.30 -20.78
C GLY A 196 -12.85 22.52 -19.90
N TRP A 197 -13.84 22.42 -19.02
CA TRP A 197 -14.21 23.49 -18.10
C TRP A 197 -13.13 23.70 -17.03
N ILE A 198 -12.55 24.89 -17.00
CA ILE A 198 -11.56 25.31 -16.00
C ILE A 198 -12.06 26.54 -15.23
N PRO A 199 -11.61 26.79 -14.00
CA PRO A 199 -12.01 27.99 -13.25
C PRO A 199 -11.73 29.26 -14.07
N LYS A 200 -12.61 30.25 -14.00
CA LYS A 200 -12.53 31.47 -14.82
C LYS A 200 -11.19 32.20 -14.67
N GLU A 201 -10.66 32.21 -13.45
CA GLU A 201 -9.42 32.89 -13.09
C GLU A 201 -8.16 32.12 -13.51
N TRP A 202 -8.29 30.87 -13.92
CA TRP A 202 -7.16 30.02 -14.28
C TRP A 202 -6.77 30.22 -15.74
N GLU A 203 -5.47 30.20 -16.01
CA GLU A 203 -4.93 30.20 -17.36
C GLU A 203 -4.41 28.82 -17.73
N TRP A 204 -4.48 28.44 -19.01
CA TRP A 204 -4.02 27.15 -19.50
C TRP A 204 -2.80 27.35 -20.40
N ASN A 205 -1.72 26.65 -20.08
CA ASN A 205 -0.49 26.72 -20.85
C ASN A 205 0.24 25.37 -20.82
N SER A 206 1.21 25.21 -21.72
CA SER A 206 2.10 24.05 -21.70
C SER A 206 2.96 24.03 -20.43
N LEU A 207 3.29 22.83 -19.94
CA LEU A 207 4.23 22.64 -18.85
C LEU A 207 5.58 23.30 -19.15
N ALA A 208 6.05 23.20 -20.39
CA ALA A 208 7.30 23.83 -20.82
C ALA A 208 7.32 25.36 -20.66
N SER A 209 6.16 26.03 -20.65
CA SER A 209 6.09 27.47 -20.38
C SER A 209 6.23 27.82 -18.89
N LYS A 210 6.15 26.82 -18.00
CA LYS A 210 6.13 26.98 -16.54
C LYS A 210 7.37 26.42 -15.84
N VAL A 211 8.19 25.66 -16.56
CA VAL A 211 9.41 25.05 -16.02
C VAL A 211 10.58 25.23 -16.98
N GLU A 212 11.78 25.41 -16.43
CA GLU A 212 13.02 25.19 -17.15
C GLU A 212 13.39 23.70 -17.09
N PHE A 213 13.86 23.13 -18.19
CA PHE A 213 14.45 21.79 -18.23
C PHE A 213 15.97 21.91 -18.14
N PRO A 214 16.62 21.68 -16.98
CA PRO A 214 18.07 21.80 -16.86
C PRO A 214 18.78 21.00 -17.94
N THR A 215 19.68 21.66 -18.66
CA THR A 215 20.47 21.07 -19.74
C THR A 215 21.90 20.79 -19.26
N GLY A 216 22.66 20.05 -20.06
CA GLY A 216 23.99 19.59 -19.67
C GLY A 216 23.95 18.38 -18.75
N GLN A 217 24.92 17.49 -18.93
CA GLN A 217 25.14 16.36 -18.03
C GLN A 217 26.57 16.40 -17.52
N VAL A 218 26.74 16.01 -16.27
CA VAL A 218 28.06 15.88 -15.64
C VAL A 218 28.46 14.42 -15.56
N ASP A 219 29.76 14.15 -15.57
CA ASP A 219 30.30 12.82 -15.35
C ASP A 219 30.20 12.47 -13.85
N PRO A 220 29.42 11.45 -13.45
CA PRO A 220 29.29 11.07 -12.05
C PRO A 220 30.53 10.40 -11.46
N ARG A 221 31.60 10.18 -12.23
CA ARG A 221 32.82 9.49 -11.77
C ARG A 221 33.87 10.45 -11.23
N ILE A 222 33.76 11.75 -11.53
CA ILE A 222 34.73 12.78 -11.15
C ILE A 222 34.28 13.54 -9.90
N PHE A 223 35.23 14.14 -9.17
CA PHE A 223 34.94 15.05 -8.07
C PHE A 223 34.39 16.39 -8.62
N PRO A 224 33.39 17.03 -7.97
CA PRO A 224 32.72 16.60 -6.74
C PRO A 224 31.54 15.64 -6.97
N TYR A 225 31.12 15.42 -8.22
CA TYR A 225 29.88 14.72 -8.58
C TYR A 225 29.80 13.27 -8.10
N ARG A 226 30.94 12.57 -8.01
CA ARG A 226 30.99 11.19 -7.50
C ARG A 226 30.53 11.04 -6.05
N GLU A 227 30.60 12.11 -5.27
CA GLU A 227 30.21 12.14 -3.84
C GLU A 227 28.82 12.77 -3.64
N TRP A 228 28.21 13.29 -4.70
CA TRP A 228 26.87 13.88 -4.61
C TRP A 228 25.81 12.80 -4.56
N ILE A 229 24.74 13.07 -3.80
CA ILE A 229 23.55 12.22 -3.77
C ILE A 229 22.95 12.12 -5.18
N LEU A 230 22.79 10.89 -5.64
CA LEU A 230 22.18 10.55 -6.92
C LEU A 230 20.76 9.98 -6.70
N VAL A 231 19.75 10.70 -7.18
CA VAL A 231 18.36 10.28 -7.16
C VAL A 231 18.05 9.46 -8.42
N ALA A 232 17.84 8.17 -8.25
CA ALA A 232 17.39 7.25 -9.28
C ALA A 232 15.87 6.97 -9.15
N PRO A 233 15.20 6.52 -10.22
CA PRO A 233 13.78 6.15 -10.16
C PRO A 233 13.42 5.20 -9.02
N ASP A 234 14.29 4.23 -8.68
CA ASP A 234 14.02 3.27 -7.60
C ASP A 234 14.18 3.85 -6.19
N HIS A 235 14.73 5.06 -6.07
CA HIS A 235 14.75 5.82 -4.81
C HIS A 235 13.46 6.61 -4.59
N ILE A 236 12.58 6.69 -5.59
CA ILE A 236 11.33 7.45 -5.51
C ILE A 236 10.17 6.47 -5.34
N GLU A 237 9.36 6.69 -4.31
CA GLU A 237 8.16 5.91 -4.09
C GLU A 237 7.06 6.30 -5.09
N SER A 238 6.35 5.30 -5.60
CA SER A 238 5.33 5.50 -6.63
C SER A 238 4.13 6.29 -6.07
N LYS A 239 3.66 7.31 -6.80
CA LYS A 239 2.42 8.07 -6.51
C LYS A 239 2.42 8.91 -5.21
N THR A 240 3.52 8.97 -4.46
CA THR A 240 3.52 9.64 -3.13
C THR A 240 4.30 10.94 -3.07
N GLY A 241 5.29 11.14 -3.95
CA GLY A 241 6.21 12.27 -3.84
C GLY A 241 7.35 12.04 -2.84
N ARG A 242 7.47 10.84 -2.25
CA ARG A 242 8.46 10.56 -1.19
C ARG A 242 9.76 9.98 -1.75
N LEU A 243 10.88 10.44 -1.19
CA LEU A 243 12.20 9.86 -1.41
C LEU A 243 12.43 8.74 -0.38
N LEU A 244 12.69 7.53 -0.85
CA LEU A 244 12.92 6.33 -0.04
C LEU A 244 14.37 6.19 0.40
N ASN A 245 15.31 6.61 -0.43
CA ASN A 245 16.74 6.42 -0.19
C ASN A 245 17.57 7.60 -0.71
N LYS A 246 18.68 7.87 -0.05
CA LYS A 246 19.72 8.82 -0.49
C LYS A 246 21.04 8.08 -0.54
N CYS A 247 21.60 8.00 -1.74
CA CYS A 247 22.84 7.28 -1.99
C CYS A 247 23.69 8.12 -2.95
N ASP A 248 25.00 8.20 -2.74
CA ASP A 248 25.89 8.94 -3.64
C ASP A 248 26.07 8.21 -4.99
N ALA A 249 26.69 8.89 -5.95
CA ALA A 249 26.89 8.36 -7.29
C ALA A 249 27.90 7.20 -7.34
N THR A 250 28.92 7.19 -6.48
CA THR A 250 29.94 6.12 -6.40
C THR A 250 29.32 4.83 -5.88
N SER A 251 28.57 4.91 -4.79
CA SER A 251 27.85 3.80 -4.17
C SER A 251 26.82 3.16 -5.11
N GLN A 252 26.29 3.94 -6.07
CA GLN A 252 25.43 3.44 -7.14
C GLN A 252 26.18 2.92 -8.37
N SER A 253 27.51 2.97 -8.38
CA SER A 253 28.33 2.63 -9.55
C SER A 253 27.88 3.38 -10.82
N ALA A 254 27.54 4.66 -10.67
CA ALA A 254 26.98 5.45 -11.76
C ALA A 254 28.05 5.78 -12.81
N ILE A 255 27.77 5.46 -14.08
CA ILE A 255 28.70 5.70 -15.20
C ILE A 255 28.17 6.67 -16.27
N SER A 256 26.86 6.73 -16.48
CA SER A 256 26.26 7.61 -17.50
C SER A 256 26.19 9.06 -17.03
N GLY A 257 26.12 10.02 -17.97
CA GLY A 257 25.93 11.43 -17.64
C GLY A 257 24.70 11.67 -16.75
N LYS A 258 24.82 12.59 -15.79
CA LYS A 258 23.75 12.93 -14.83
C LYS A 258 23.37 14.40 -14.92
N TYR A 259 22.09 14.71 -14.73
CA TYR A 259 21.65 16.09 -14.61
C TYR A 259 21.81 16.56 -13.16
N ILE A 260 22.21 17.82 -12.99
CA ILE A 260 22.21 18.48 -11.68
C ILE A 260 20.82 19.01 -11.40
N PHE A 261 20.33 18.77 -10.18
CA PHE A 261 19.15 19.43 -9.64
C PHE A 261 19.53 20.29 -8.42
N GLN A 262 18.69 21.27 -8.13
CA GLN A 262 18.80 22.17 -6.99
C GLN A 262 17.56 22.05 -6.08
N PRO A 263 17.61 22.55 -4.83
CA PRO A 263 16.42 22.66 -4.00
C PRO A 263 15.31 23.43 -4.74
N GLY A 264 14.09 22.90 -4.70
CA GLY A 264 12.94 23.44 -5.44
C GLY A 264 12.67 22.76 -6.79
N ASP A 265 13.63 22.02 -7.35
CA ASP A 265 13.39 21.25 -8.58
C ASP A 265 12.49 20.03 -8.30
N VAL A 266 11.53 19.75 -9.19
CA VAL A 266 10.77 18.49 -9.18
C VAL A 266 11.48 17.47 -10.05
N ILE A 267 11.95 16.38 -9.45
CA ILE A 267 12.62 15.29 -10.16
C ILE A 267 11.57 14.29 -10.61
N TYR A 268 11.34 14.16 -11.91
CA TYR A 268 10.38 13.23 -12.50
C TYR A 268 11.10 12.05 -13.19
N SER A 269 10.68 10.83 -12.89
CA SER A 269 11.16 9.64 -13.61
C SER A 269 10.49 9.52 -14.97
N LYS A 270 11.29 9.57 -16.04
CA LYS A 270 10.76 9.54 -17.42
C LYS A 270 10.48 8.13 -17.96
N ILE A 271 10.81 7.09 -17.20
CA ILE A 271 10.59 5.68 -17.57
C ILE A 271 9.39 5.14 -16.79
N ARG A 272 8.63 4.25 -17.42
CA ARG A 272 7.43 3.63 -16.84
C ARG A 272 6.48 4.68 -16.21
N PRO A 273 5.95 5.65 -17.00
CA PRO A 273 5.16 6.76 -16.48
C PRO A 273 3.99 6.35 -15.57
N TYR A 274 3.40 5.16 -15.80
CA TYR A 274 2.36 4.56 -14.98
C TYR A 274 2.74 4.39 -13.48
N LEU A 275 4.02 4.40 -13.13
CA LEU A 275 4.49 4.38 -11.74
C LEU A 275 4.40 5.73 -11.03
N ARG A 276 4.29 6.84 -11.78
CA ARG A 276 4.14 8.21 -11.25
C ARG A 276 5.18 8.54 -10.18
N LYS A 277 6.44 8.33 -10.55
CA LYS A 277 7.58 8.58 -9.66
C LYS A 277 8.07 9.99 -9.89
N ALA A 278 7.76 10.88 -8.95
CA ALA A 278 8.32 12.21 -8.87
C ALA A 278 8.63 12.57 -7.42
N VAL A 279 9.53 13.52 -7.19
CA VAL A 279 9.87 14.04 -5.86
C VAL A 279 10.29 15.50 -5.92
N LEU A 280 9.92 16.28 -4.92
CA LEU A 280 10.42 17.64 -4.74
C LEU A 280 11.80 17.58 -4.06
N ALA A 281 12.82 18.14 -4.69
CA ALA A 281 14.16 18.22 -4.13
C ALA A 281 14.24 19.28 -3.03
N ASN A 282 14.74 18.90 -1.85
CA ASN A 282 15.05 19.82 -0.75
C ASN A 282 16.56 19.96 -0.48
N PHE A 283 17.39 19.48 -1.42
CA PHE A 283 18.85 19.57 -1.41
C PHE A 283 19.34 19.64 -2.86
N GLN A 284 20.63 19.91 -3.05
CA GLN A 284 21.28 19.85 -4.35
C GLN A 284 21.86 18.45 -4.60
N GLY A 285 21.77 17.94 -5.83
CA GLY A 285 22.32 16.63 -6.17
C GLY A 285 22.25 16.30 -7.64
N LEU A 286 22.37 15.01 -7.96
CA LEU A 286 22.31 14.47 -9.30
C LEU A 286 21.03 13.65 -9.49
N CYS A 287 20.35 13.75 -10.62
CA CYS A 287 19.32 12.77 -10.98
C CYS A 287 19.80 11.85 -12.11
N SER A 288 19.30 10.62 -12.09
CA SER A 288 19.59 9.62 -13.12
C SER A 288 19.34 10.16 -14.53
N ALA A 289 20.05 9.63 -15.52
CA ALA A 289 19.77 9.88 -16.93
C ALA A 289 18.33 9.48 -17.32
N ASP A 290 17.65 8.66 -16.52
CA ASP A 290 16.24 8.26 -16.62
C ASP A 290 15.29 9.10 -15.74
N ALA A 291 15.72 10.28 -15.34
CA ALA A 291 14.89 11.30 -14.73
C ALA A 291 15.12 12.66 -15.40
N TYR A 292 14.14 13.54 -15.28
CA TYR A 292 14.24 14.95 -15.63
C TYR A 292 14.04 15.78 -14.36
N PRO A 293 15.00 16.67 -14.01
CA PRO A 293 14.68 17.76 -13.10
C PRO A 293 13.81 18.77 -13.84
N LEU A 294 12.79 19.27 -13.17
CA LEU A 294 11.88 20.30 -13.65
C LEU A 294 12.03 21.48 -12.71
N ARG A 295 12.63 22.56 -13.20
CA ARG A 295 12.86 23.75 -12.38
C ARG A 295 11.68 24.70 -12.53
N PRO A 296 10.88 24.94 -11.48
CA PRO A 296 9.78 25.89 -11.53
C PRO A 296 10.27 27.29 -11.93
N LEU A 297 9.58 27.95 -12.86
CA LEU A 297 9.79 29.36 -13.14
C LEU A 297 9.10 30.24 -12.09
N THR A 298 9.42 31.54 -12.08
CA THR A 298 8.80 32.52 -11.18
C THR A 298 7.27 32.43 -11.24
N GLY A 299 6.62 32.38 -10.08
CA GLY A 299 5.17 32.27 -9.95
C GLY A 299 4.62 30.84 -9.96
N ILE A 300 5.50 29.82 -10.05
CA ILE A 300 5.13 28.41 -9.92
C ILE A 300 5.61 27.87 -8.59
N VAL A 301 4.66 27.41 -7.77
CA VAL A 301 4.92 26.80 -6.48
C VAL A 301 5.45 25.37 -6.71
N PRO A 302 6.66 25.01 -6.23
CA PRO A 302 7.26 23.70 -6.46
C PRO A 302 6.39 22.52 -5.99
N GLU A 303 5.72 22.66 -4.85
CA GLU A 303 4.80 21.66 -4.29
C GLU A 303 3.55 21.47 -5.16
N TYR A 304 3.04 22.56 -5.75
CA TYR A 304 1.93 22.49 -6.70
C TYR A 304 2.39 21.83 -8.01
N LEU A 305 3.58 22.15 -8.51
CA LEU A 305 4.17 21.47 -9.66
C LEU A 305 4.30 19.96 -9.40
N LEU A 306 4.78 19.55 -8.22
CA LEU A 306 4.84 18.14 -7.84
C LEU A 306 3.45 17.51 -7.88
N ALA A 307 2.42 18.18 -7.37
CA ALA A 307 1.05 17.71 -7.43
C ALA A 307 0.55 17.51 -8.86
N VAL A 308 0.83 18.46 -9.77
CA VAL A 308 0.50 18.35 -11.21
C VAL A 308 1.17 17.13 -11.84
N ILE A 309 2.46 16.93 -11.59
CA ILE A 309 3.24 15.81 -12.16
C ILE A 309 2.81 14.45 -11.58
N LEU A 310 2.38 14.39 -10.32
CA LEU A 310 1.82 13.17 -9.72
C LEU A 310 0.35 12.92 -10.11
N GLY A 311 -0.31 13.93 -10.68
CA GLY A 311 -1.72 13.89 -11.06
C GLY A 311 -2.04 12.88 -12.16
N GLU A 312 -3.30 12.44 -12.18
CA GLU A 312 -3.81 11.50 -13.18
C GLU A 312 -3.70 12.05 -14.61
N HIS A 313 -3.95 13.35 -14.79
CA HIS A 313 -3.93 14.00 -16.10
C HIS A 313 -2.55 13.91 -16.76
N PHE A 314 -1.49 14.31 -16.05
CA PHE A 314 -0.13 14.20 -16.55
C PHE A 314 0.27 12.74 -16.79
N SER A 315 -0.10 11.85 -15.88
CA SER A 315 0.24 10.42 -15.99
C SER A 315 -0.38 9.77 -17.23
N ARG A 316 -1.67 10.01 -17.47
CA ARG A 316 -2.38 9.53 -18.66
C ARG A 316 -1.77 10.06 -19.95
N PHE A 317 -1.45 11.36 -19.97
CA PHE A 317 -0.75 11.97 -21.10
C PHE A 317 0.59 11.26 -21.33
N ALA A 318 1.43 11.16 -20.30
CA ALA A 318 2.75 10.56 -20.40
C ALA A 318 2.71 9.09 -20.83
N GLU A 319 1.71 8.32 -20.35
CA GLU A 319 1.47 6.96 -20.81
C GLU A 319 1.13 6.91 -22.31
N SER A 320 0.23 7.78 -22.77
CA SER A 320 -0.24 7.79 -24.17
C SER A 320 0.86 8.08 -25.20
N VAL A 321 1.84 8.92 -24.85
CA VAL A 321 2.96 9.28 -25.74
C VAL A 321 4.19 8.37 -25.58
N SER A 322 4.18 7.48 -24.58
CA SER A 322 5.32 6.62 -24.24
C SER A 322 5.30 5.22 -24.88
N MET A 323 4.27 4.89 -25.66
CA MET A 323 4.07 3.55 -26.25
C MET A 323 5.00 3.33 -27.46
N ARG A 324 6.21 2.83 -27.20
CA ARG A 324 7.16 2.33 -28.22
C ARG A 324 7.64 0.93 -27.82
N SER A 325 8.20 0.16 -28.77
CA SER A 325 8.80 -1.15 -28.47
C SER A 325 9.94 -1.02 -27.44
N GLY A 326 9.74 -1.53 -26.22
CA GLY A 326 10.70 -1.41 -25.11
C GLY A 326 10.03 -0.95 -23.81
N PHE A 327 10.82 -0.44 -22.86
CA PHE A 327 10.27 0.19 -21.65
C PHE A 327 9.61 1.53 -22.01
N PRO A 328 8.35 1.78 -21.62
CA PRO A 328 7.68 3.05 -21.90
C PRO A 328 8.50 4.22 -21.36
N LYS A 329 8.77 5.21 -22.21
CA LYS A 329 9.59 6.38 -21.88
C LYS A 329 9.04 7.62 -22.56
N ILE A 330 9.01 8.74 -21.84
CA ILE A 330 8.68 10.05 -22.37
C ILE A 330 9.96 10.88 -22.57
N ASN A 331 10.07 11.57 -23.70
CA ASN A 331 11.17 12.49 -23.99
C ASN A 331 10.77 13.96 -23.68
N ARG A 332 11.74 14.89 -23.71
CA ARG A 332 11.46 16.31 -23.37
C ARG A 332 10.52 17.00 -24.36
N ALA A 333 10.58 16.66 -25.65
CA ALA A 333 9.70 17.25 -26.67
C ALA A 333 8.25 16.83 -26.42
N GLU A 334 8.01 15.52 -26.24
CA GLU A 334 6.70 14.98 -25.85
C GLU A 334 6.23 15.60 -24.52
N MET A 335 7.08 15.66 -23.50
CA MET A 335 6.71 16.25 -22.20
C MET A 335 6.36 17.75 -22.33
N SER A 336 6.93 18.45 -23.30
CA SER A 336 6.67 19.88 -23.53
C SER A 336 5.30 20.13 -24.17
N GLU A 337 4.69 19.11 -24.79
CA GLU A 337 3.34 19.18 -25.36
C GLU A 337 2.23 19.08 -24.30
N PHE A 338 2.57 18.57 -23.09
CA PHE A 338 1.61 18.51 -21.99
C PHE A 338 1.12 19.91 -21.63
N SER A 339 -0.19 20.09 -21.64
CA SER A 339 -0.86 21.33 -21.24
C SER A 339 -1.78 21.08 -20.06
N THR A 340 -1.81 22.03 -19.13
CA THR A 340 -2.72 22.00 -17.98
C THR A 340 -3.11 23.43 -17.60
N ALA A 341 -4.12 23.54 -16.74
CA ALA A 341 -4.54 24.81 -16.17
C ALA A 341 -3.72 25.14 -14.91
N TRP A 342 -3.46 26.43 -14.73
CA TRP A 342 -2.57 26.99 -13.73
C TRP A 342 -3.30 28.11 -12.96
N PRO A 343 -3.53 27.93 -11.65
CA PRO A 343 -3.98 29.02 -10.78
C PRO A 343 -2.89 30.09 -10.59
N GLN A 344 -3.28 31.22 -10.02
CA GLN A 344 -2.34 32.19 -9.47
C GLN A 344 -1.53 31.58 -8.30
N ALA A 345 -0.34 32.11 -8.05
CA ALA A 345 0.59 31.55 -7.06
C ALA A 345 -0.04 31.38 -5.66
N GLU A 346 -0.83 32.34 -5.20
CA GLU A 346 -1.52 32.25 -3.90
C GLU A 346 -2.46 31.03 -3.80
N GLU A 347 -3.21 30.74 -4.86
CA GLU A 347 -4.08 29.56 -4.90
C GLU A 347 -3.26 28.26 -5.01
N GLN A 348 -2.15 28.27 -5.75
CA GLN A 348 -1.22 27.13 -5.80
C GLN A 348 -0.66 26.78 -4.40
N GLU A 349 -0.26 27.77 -3.61
CA GLU A 349 0.25 27.57 -2.24
C GLU A 349 -0.80 26.94 -1.32
N LYS A 350 -2.04 27.44 -1.38
CA LYS A 350 -3.16 26.90 -0.59
C LYS A 350 -3.49 25.46 -1.01
N ILE A 351 -3.53 25.17 -2.31
CA ILE A 351 -3.74 23.80 -2.82
C ILE A 351 -2.61 22.87 -2.35
N ALA A 352 -1.36 23.33 -2.47
CA ALA A 352 -0.19 22.58 -2.01
C ALA A 352 -0.27 22.28 -0.50
N SER A 353 -0.71 23.24 0.31
CA SER A 353 -0.93 23.05 1.76
C SER A 353 -1.98 21.98 2.04
N ILE A 354 -3.13 22.00 1.34
CA ILE A 354 -4.20 20.99 1.52
C ILE A 354 -3.67 19.58 1.18
N ILE A 355 -2.92 19.45 0.09
CA ILE A 355 -2.32 18.17 -0.33
C ILE A 355 -1.29 17.70 0.69
N LYS A 356 -0.46 18.61 1.20
CA LYS A 356 0.52 18.32 2.25
C LYS A 356 -0.16 17.80 3.51
N ASP A 357 -1.19 18.48 4.01
CA ASP A 357 -1.93 18.06 5.19
C ASP A 357 -2.56 16.67 5.01
N SER A 358 -3.10 16.39 3.82
CA SER A 358 -3.64 15.06 3.49
C SER A 358 -2.55 13.98 3.49
N ASN A 359 -1.35 14.30 2.98
CA ASN A 359 -0.22 13.39 2.97
C ASN A 359 0.33 13.12 4.37
N GLU A 360 0.38 14.15 5.23
CA GLU A 360 0.83 14.03 6.61
C GLU A 360 -0.12 13.15 7.42
N LYS A 361 -1.43 13.32 7.29
CA LYS A 361 -2.43 12.44 7.91
C LYS A 361 -2.25 10.99 7.49
N LEU A 362 -2.08 10.72 6.19
CA LEU A 362 -1.82 9.37 5.69
C LEU A 362 -0.53 8.78 6.29
N ALA A 363 0.55 9.57 6.32
CA ALA A 363 1.82 9.13 6.89
C ALA A 363 1.76 8.86 8.40
N MET A 364 0.94 9.62 9.15
CA MET A 364 0.70 9.38 10.58
C MET A 364 0.02 8.03 10.80
N GLU A 365 -1.00 7.69 10.03
CA GLU A 365 -1.69 6.40 10.10
C GLU A 365 -0.79 5.23 9.68
N GLU A 366 0.01 5.41 8.62
CA GLU A 366 1.02 4.42 8.20
C GLU A 366 2.03 4.14 9.32
N ARG A 367 2.50 5.17 10.04
CA ARG A 367 3.39 5.01 11.20
C ARG A 367 2.69 4.32 12.38
N LEU A 368 1.43 4.65 12.65
CA LEU A 368 0.63 3.99 13.69
C LEU A 368 0.47 2.50 13.37
N LEU A 369 0.16 2.15 12.13
CA LEU A 369 0.04 0.77 11.68
C LEU A 369 1.33 -0.01 11.94
N GLU A 370 2.48 0.52 11.58
CA GLU A 370 3.77 -0.12 11.82
C GLU A 370 4.10 -0.27 13.31
N LYS A 371 3.74 0.73 14.13
CA LYS A 371 3.86 0.65 15.59
C LYS A 371 2.98 -0.48 16.16
N LEU A 372 1.72 -0.56 15.75
CA LEU A 372 0.78 -1.60 16.19
C LEU A 372 1.25 -3.00 15.77
N LYS A 373 1.81 -3.16 14.57
CA LYS A 373 2.39 -4.44 14.12
C LYS A 373 3.54 -4.88 15.01
N LYS A 374 4.48 -3.98 15.32
CA LYS A 374 5.61 -4.27 16.22
C LYS A 374 5.14 -4.62 17.63
N GLN A 375 4.17 -3.86 18.17
CA GLN A 375 3.56 -4.15 19.47
C GLN A 375 2.88 -5.52 19.48
N LYS A 376 2.14 -5.88 18.44
CA LYS A 376 1.52 -7.19 18.31
C LYS A 376 2.58 -8.31 18.31
N ILE A 377 3.65 -8.18 17.53
CA ILE A 377 4.72 -9.19 17.50
C ILE A 377 5.34 -9.37 18.90
N GLY A 378 5.69 -8.27 19.58
CA GLY A 378 6.26 -8.33 20.92
C GLY A 378 5.32 -8.96 21.95
N LEU A 379 4.03 -8.58 21.94
CA LEU A 379 3.04 -9.15 22.85
C LEU A 379 2.72 -10.62 22.55
N MET A 380 2.73 -11.02 21.27
CA MET A 380 2.60 -12.43 20.93
C MET A 380 3.78 -13.24 21.50
N ASP A 381 5.02 -12.74 21.39
CA ASP A 381 6.19 -13.41 21.98
C ASP A 381 6.08 -13.48 23.50
N ASP A 382 5.82 -12.36 24.18
CA ASP A 382 5.78 -12.31 25.65
C ASP A 382 4.65 -13.18 26.23
N LEU A 383 3.45 -13.13 25.64
CA LEU A 383 2.26 -13.80 26.17
C LEU A 383 2.22 -15.29 25.78
N LEU A 384 2.57 -15.65 24.55
CA LEU A 384 2.45 -17.05 24.09
C LEU A 384 3.63 -17.91 24.52
N THR A 385 4.80 -17.33 24.80
CA THR A 385 5.93 -18.05 25.42
C THR A 385 5.80 -18.12 26.94
N GLY A 386 4.93 -17.31 27.54
CA GLY A 386 4.77 -17.21 28.98
C GLY A 386 5.87 -16.44 29.69
N ARG A 387 6.72 -15.69 28.95
CA ARG A 387 7.71 -14.76 29.50
C ARG A 387 7.04 -13.71 30.39
N VAL A 388 5.87 -13.23 29.96
CA VAL A 388 5.00 -12.34 30.76
C VAL A 388 3.67 -13.03 31.01
N ARG A 389 3.34 -13.24 32.28
CA ARG A 389 2.06 -13.81 32.70
C ARG A 389 1.02 -12.71 32.87
N VAL A 390 -0.18 -12.93 32.34
CA VAL A 390 -1.27 -11.94 32.43
C VAL A 390 -1.76 -11.74 33.88
N THR A 391 -1.54 -12.72 34.76
CA THR A 391 -1.82 -12.61 36.20
C THR A 391 -1.04 -11.49 36.89
N ASN A 392 0.19 -11.20 36.44
CA ASN A 392 1.02 -10.14 37.01
C ASN A 392 0.54 -8.75 36.56
N LEU A 393 -0.06 -8.64 35.37
CA LEU A 393 -0.57 -7.38 34.81
C LEU A 393 -1.85 -6.90 35.51
N ILE A 394 -2.72 -7.84 35.93
CA ILE A 394 -3.95 -7.52 36.68
C ILE A 394 -3.65 -7.11 38.12
N GLY A 395 -2.60 -7.68 38.74
CA GLY A 395 -2.16 -7.32 40.08
C GLY A 395 -1.63 -5.88 40.19
N GLN A 396 -0.98 -5.38 39.14
CA GLN A 396 -0.42 -4.03 39.11
C GLN A 396 -1.48 -2.94 38.86
N GLN A 397 -2.50 -3.21 38.02
CA GLN A 397 -3.63 -2.28 37.80
C GLN A 397 -4.56 -2.11 39.00
N ARG A 398 -4.51 -3.02 39.99
CA ARG A 398 -5.28 -2.90 41.24
C ARG A 398 -4.50 -2.20 42.36
N ALA A 399 -3.21 -1.95 42.15
CA ALA A 399 -2.32 -1.30 43.12
C ALA A 399 -1.89 0.12 42.67
N SER A 400 -2.46 0.60 41.56
CA SER A 400 -2.33 1.98 41.03
C SER A 400 -3.72 2.61 41.06
#